data_AF-A0A2V7C0A0-F1
#
_entry.id   AF-A0A2V7C0A0-F1
#
_cell.length_a   1.000
_cell.length_b   1.000
_cell.length_c   1.000
_cell.angle_alpha   90.00
_cell.angle_beta   90.00
_cell.angle_gamma   90.00
#
_symmetry.space_group_name_H-M   'P 1'
#
loop_
_entity.id
_entity.type
_entity.pdbx_description
1 polymer ?
#
loop_
_entity_poly.entity_id
_entity_poly.type
_entity_poly.pdbx_seq_one_letter_code
_entity_poly.pdbx_strand_id
1 'polypeptide(L)'
;MRPTRSPPSSPSTSRTAFTSAADKPEIKKLAAYYADKKPIPWVRVNKLPEFTYFPHKAHLRANLKCQTCHGAVETMTTFGATTGPRVTNDLLYLVGLKPGGPPLSMGWCIECHREQNAAGKQAPLDCVTCHH
;
A
#
# COMPACT_ATOMS: atom_id res chain seq x y z
N MET A 1 11.00 35.64 35.32
CA MET A 1 11.42 36.56 34.23
C MET A 1 12.17 35.75 33.20
N ARG A 2 11.62 35.59 31.98
CA ARG A 2 12.22 34.81 30.89
C ARG A 2 12.60 35.78 29.77
N PRO A 3 13.82 35.77 29.23
CA PRO A 3 14.24 36.76 28.25
C PRO A 3 13.55 36.49 26.91
N THR A 4 12.94 37.53 26.34
CA THR A 4 12.35 37.54 25.00
C THR A 4 13.47 37.62 23.97
N ARG A 5 13.61 36.60 23.13
CA ARG A 5 14.57 36.60 22.02
C ARG A 5 13.86 37.10 20.76
N SER A 6 14.26 38.26 20.25
CA SER A 6 13.74 38.80 18.99
C SER A 6 14.21 37.97 17.78
N PRO A 7 13.41 37.82 16.72
CA PRO A 7 13.83 37.14 15.50
C PRO A 7 14.79 38.03 14.68
N PRO A 8 15.74 37.44 13.93
CA PRO A 8 16.65 38.20 13.09
C PRO A 8 15.92 38.73 11.84
N SER A 9 16.24 39.96 11.45
CA SER A 9 15.79 40.61 10.23
C SER A 9 16.41 39.93 9.00
N SER A 10 15.61 39.22 8.20
CA SER A 10 16.04 38.66 6.93
C SER A 10 16.18 39.75 5.85
N PRO A 11 17.27 39.77 5.06
CA PRO A 11 17.41 40.67 3.93
C PRO A 11 16.54 40.23 2.75
N SER A 12 16.01 41.24 2.06
CA SER A 12 15.19 41.13 0.85
C SER A 12 16.01 40.57 -0.32
N THR A 13 15.87 39.28 -0.61
CA THR A 13 16.38 38.67 -1.86
C THR A 13 15.31 37.77 -2.47
N SER A 14 14.94 38.08 -3.73
CA SER A 14 14.19 37.30 -4.71
C SER A 14 13.13 36.32 -4.17
N ARG A 15 11.87 36.74 -4.25
CA ARG A 15 10.69 35.91 -3.94
C ARG A 15 10.53 34.82 -5.01
N THR A 16 11.35 33.78 -4.95
CA THR A 16 10.99 32.50 -5.55
C THR A 16 9.68 32.09 -4.91
N ALA A 17 8.61 31.95 -5.70
CA ALA A 17 7.30 31.59 -5.19
C ALA A 17 7.34 30.18 -4.59
N PHE A 18 7.67 30.09 -3.30
CA PHE A 18 7.43 28.91 -2.50
C PHE A 18 5.92 28.82 -2.32
N THR A 19 5.22 28.29 -3.34
CA THR A 19 3.82 27.93 -3.20
C THR A 19 3.76 27.00 -1.99
N SER A 20 3.07 27.45 -0.94
CA SER A 20 2.92 26.64 0.24
C SER A 20 2.24 25.34 -0.20
N ALA A 21 2.55 24.20 0.43
CA ALA A 21 1.84 22.96 0.09
C ALA A 21 0.31 23.14 0.19
N ALA A 22 -0.15 24.09 1.01
CA ALA A 22 -1.55 24.48 1.15
C ALA A 22 -2.19 25.10 -0.11
N ASP A 23 -1.40 25.65 -1.04
CA ASP A 23 -1.92 26.25 -2.27
C ASP A 23 -2.28 25.22 -3.35
N LYS A 24 -1.79 23.98 -3.21
CA LYS A 24 -2.03 22.88 -4.16
C LYS A 24 -3.51 22.46 -4.17
N PRO A 25 -4.08 22.19 -5.37
CA PRO A 25 -5.51 21.88 -5.49
C PRO A 25 -5.93 20.62 -4.70
N GLU A 26 -5.07 19.61 -4.60
CA GLU A 26 -5.34 18.38 -3.83
C GLU A 26 -5.41 18.66 -2.32
N ILE A 27 -4.56 19.56 -1.81
CA ILE A 27 -4.54 19.92 -0.38
C ILE A 27 -5.76 20.78 -0.03
N LYS A 28 -6.19 21.67 -0.94
CA LYS A 28 -7.44 22.42 -0.80
C LYS A 28 -8.67 21.51 -0.69
N LYS A 29 -8.70 20.38 -1.42
CA LYS A 29 -9.76 19.37 -1.29
C LYS A 29 -9.80 18.78 0.13
N LEU A 30 -8.64 18.45 0.71
CA LEU A 30 -8.56 17.93 2.07
C LEU A 30 -9.10 18.94 3.10
N ALA A 31 -8.74 20.21 2.96
CA ALA A 31 -9.23 21.29 3.82
C ALA A 31 -10.76 21.44 3.73
N ALA A 32 -11.34 21.31 2.52
CA ALA A 32 -12.78 21.36 2.33
C ALA A 32 -13.51 20.18 3.02
N TYR A 33 -13.01 18.93 2.87
CA TYR A 33 -13.58 17.77 3.59
C TYR A 33 -13.55 17.97 5.11
N TYR A 34 -12.46 18.53 5.63
CA TYR A 34 -12.33 18.84 7.05
C TYR A 34 -13.33 19.91 7.52
N ALA A 35 -13.44 21.03 6.79
CA ALA A 35 -14.37 22.11 7.11
C ALA A 35 -15.84 21.64 7.09
N ASP A 36 -16.18 20.79 6.11
CA ASP A 36 -17.50 20.19 5.96
C ASP A 36 -17.79 19.07 6.97
N LYS A 37 -16.80 18.66 7.78
CA LYS A 37 -16.86 17.49 8.68
C LYS A 37 -17.24 16.20 7.94
N LYS A 38 -16.85 16.09 6.67
CA LYS A 38 -17.11 14.91 5.83
C LYS A 38 -15.88 14.01 5.79
N PRO A 39 -16.06 12.68 5.88
CA PRO A 39 -14.95 11.76 5.69
C PRO A 39 -14.44 11.82 4.24
N ILE A 40 -13.13 11.66 4.09
CA ILE A 40 -12.51 11.56 2.76
C ILE A 40 -12.91 10.20 2.15
N PRO A 41 -13.45 10.17 0.92
CA PRO A 41 -13.87 8.94 0.25
C PRO A 41 -12.66 8.20 -0.33
N TRP A 42 -11.84 7.60 0.54
CA TRP A 42 -10.69 6.81 0.11
C TRP A 42 -11.12 5.60 -0.72
N VAL A 43 -10.49 5.42 -1.87
CA VAL A 43 -10.65 4.20 -2.67
C VAL A 43 -9.74 3.12 -2.09
N ARG A 44 -10.33 1.99 -1.70
CA ARG A 44 -9.57 0.83 -1.21
C ARG A 44 -8.94 0.09 -2.40
N VAL A 45 -7.62 0.17 -2.51
CA VAL A 45 -6.85 -0.40 -3.63
C VAL A 45 -6.59 -1.90 -3.44
N ASN A 46 -6.02 -2.29 -2.30
CA ASN A 46 -5.84 -3.71 -1.96
C ASN A 46 -7.08 -4.22 -1.24
N LYS A 47 -7.94 -4.91 -1.98
CA LYS A 47 -9.15 -5.54 -1.47
C LYS A 47 -9.14 -7.03 -1.80
N LEU A 48 -9.01 -7.85 -0.76
CA LEU A 48 -9.29 -9.28 -0.84
C LEU A 48 -10.81 -9.50 -0.82
N PRO A 49 -11.31 -10.65 -1.32
CA PRO A 49 -12.71 -11.02 -1.17
C PRO A 49 -13.14 -10.97 0.30
N GLU A 50 -14.40 -10.60 0.57
CA GLU A 50 -14.90 -10.38 1.94
C GLU A 50 -14.86 -11.64 2.80
N PHE A 51 -15.02 -12.81 2.19
CA PHE A 51 -14.90 -14.12 2.83
C PHE A 51 -13.44 -14.55 3.05
N THR A 52 -12.46 -13.64 2.94
CA THR A 52 -11.04 -13.92 3.18
C THR A 52 -10.52 -13.11 4.35
N TYR A 53 -10.04 -13.78 5.39
CA TYR A 53 -9.44 -13.15 6.54
C TYR A 53 -7.93 -12.99 6.37
N PHE A 54 -7.45 -11.75 6.45
CA PHE A 54 -6.03 -11.42 6.27
C PHE A 54 -5.51 -10.52 7.41
N PRO A 55 -4.91 -11.10 8.46
CA PRO A 55 -4.32 -10.32 9.54
C PRO A 55 -2.87 -9.92 9.21
N HIS A 56 -2.60 -8.62 9.05
CA HIS A 56 -1.22 -8.10 8.85
C HIS A 56 -0.25 -8.56 9.96
N LYS A 57 -0.74 -8.66 11.21
CA LYS A 57 0.07 -9.01 12.39
C LYS A 57 0.83 -10.34 12.24
N ALA A 58 0.23 -11.37 11.63
CA ALA A 58 0.89 -12.66 11.44
C ALA A 58 2.07 -12.55 10.47
N HIS A 59 1.85 -11.84 9.37
CA HIS A 59 2.84 -11.61 8.31
C HIS A 59 4.00 -10.73 8.78
N LEU A 60 3.71 -9.68 9.56
CA LEU A 60 4.75 -8.82 10.17
C LEU A 60 5.62 -9.60 11.16
N ARG A 61 5.02 -10.50 11.96
CA ARG A 61 5.77 -11.37 12.89
C ARG A 61 6.66 -12.38 12.17
N ALA A 62 6.33 -12.73 10.94
CA ALA A 62 7.18 -13.54 10.07
C ALA A 62 8.33 -12.74 9.42
N ASN A 63 8.50 -11.46 9.77
CA ASN A 63 9.50 -10.54 9.20
C ASN A 63 9.39 -10.37 7.68
N LEU A 64 8.17 -10.46 7.13
CA LEU A 64 7.93 -10.15 5.72
C LEU A 64 8.01 -8.64 5.49
N LYS A 65 8.73 -8.25 4.44
CA LYS A 65 8.81 -6.84 4.02
C LYS A 65 7.48 -6.42 3.41
N CYS A 66 7.07 -5.16 3.64
CA CYS A 66 5.86 -4.58 3.03
C CYS A 66 5.87 -4.73 1.51
N GLN A 67 7.06 -4.59 0.91
CA GLN A 67 7.29 -4.64 -0.52
C GLN A 67 7.01 -6.01 -1.14
N THR A 68 7.06 -7.08 -0.34
CA THR A 68 6.72 -8.43 -0.81
C THR A 68 5.28 -8.50 -1.31
N CYS A 69 4.35 -7.79 -0.65
CA CYS A 69 2.93 -7.79 -1.01
C CYS A 69 2.52 -6.54 -1.80
N HIS A 70 3.07 -5.38 -1.43
CA HIS A 70 2.63 -4.08 -1.95
C HIS A 70 3.54 -3.50 -3.04
N GLY A 71 4.62 -4.19 -3.42
CA GLY A 71 5.63 -3.66 -4.35
C GLY A 71 6.47 -2.54 -3.71
N ALA A 72 7.28 -1.86 -4.52
CA ALA A 72 8.16 -0.77 -4.07
C ALA A 72 7.38 0.51 -3.72
N VAL A 73 6.59 0.47 -2.65
CA VAL A 73 5.70 1.56 -2.22
C VAL A 73 6.43 2.88 -2.00
N GLU A 74 7.71 2.83 -1.65
CA GLU A 74 8.56 4.00 -1.44
C GLU A 74 8.82 4.81 -2.72
N THR A 75 8.67 4.20 -3.90
CA THR A 75 8.82 4.88 -5.20
C THR A 75 7.49 5.07 -5.92
N MET A 76 6.37 4.64 -5.33
CA MET A 76 5.05 4.79 -5.93
C MET A 76 4.55 6.22 -5.80
N THR A 77 4.42 6.92 -6.93
CA THR A 77 3.78 8.24 -6.98
C THR A 77 2.29 8.17 -6.60
N THR A 78 1.63 7.06 -6.99
CA THR A 78 0.24 6.75 -6.64
C THR A 78 0.18 5.29 -6.21
N PHE A 79 -0.44 5.02 -5.08
CA PHE A 79 -0.62 3.65 -4.62
C PHE A 79 -1.60 2.89 -5.52
N GLY A 80 -1.14 1.78 -6.07
CA GLY A 80 -1.88 0.96 -7.00
C GLY A 80 -1.64 -0.52 -6.72
N ALA A 81 -2.60 -1.36 -7.09
CA ALA A 81 -2.44 -2.79 -7.05
C ALA A 81 -2.73 -3.36 -8.42
N THR A 82 -1.92 -4.33 -8.84
CA THR A 82 -2.34 -5.20 -9.93
C THR A 82 -3.26 -6.26 -9.35
N THR A 83 -4.57 -6.02 -9.46
CA THR A 83 -5.58 -7.00 -9.09
C THR A 83 -6.42 -7.30 -10.32
N GLY A 84 -6.27 -8.48 -10.91
CA GLY A 84 -7.15 -8.92 -11.99
C GLY A 84 -6.51 -9.86 -13.00
N PRO A 85 -7.34 -10.47 -13.87
CA PRO A 85 -6.87 -11.27 -14.99
C PRO A 85 -6.00 -10.42 -15.91
N ARG A 86 -4.92 -11.02 -16.42
CA ARG A 86 -4.10 -10.43 -17.47
C ARG A 86 -4.06 -11.41 -18.63
N VAL A 87 -4.39 -10.93 -19.82
CA VAL A 87 -4.29 -11.71 -21.06
C VAL A 87 -2.90 -12.34 -21.20
N THR A 88 -1.84 -11.65 -20.77
CA THR A 88 -0.48 -12.19 -20.76
C THR A 88 -0.33 -13.43 -19.89
N ASN A 89 -0.96 -13.46 -18.71
CA ASN A 89 -0.91 -14.63 -17.84
C ASN A 89 -1.70 -15.78 -18.48
N ASP A 90 -2.89 -15.52 -19.03
CA ASP A 90 -3.73 -16.52 -19.70
C ASP A 90 -2.99 -17.15 -20.89
N LEU A 91 -2.31 -16.33 -21.70
CA LEU A 91 -1.48 -16.81 -22.82
C LEU A 91 -0.30 -17.66 -22.36
N LEU A 92 0.36 -17.28 -21.26
CA LEU A 92 1.46 -18.06 -20.70
C LEU A 92 0.97 -19.44 -20.21
N TYR A 93 -0.20 -19.49 -19.57
CA TYR A 93 -0.82 -20.75 -19.15
C TYR A 93 -1.06 -21.70 -20.33
N LEU A 94 -1.52 -21.18 -21.48
CA LEU A 94 -1.78 -21.98 -22.69
C LEU A 94 -0.52 -22.65 -23.26
N VAL A 95 0.65 -22.04 -23.08
CA VAL A 95 1.95 -22.59 -23.53
C VAL A 95 2.69 -23.34 -22.42
N GLY A 96 2.01 -23.67 -21.31
CA GLY A 96 2.56 -24.44 -20.19
C GLY A 96 3.43 -23.63 -19.23
N LEU A 97 3.58 -22.32 -19.44
CA LEU A 97 4.32 -21.42 -18.55
C LEU A 97 3.38 -20.87 -17.47
N LYS A 98 3.68 -21.14 -16.20
CA LYS A 98 2.86 -20.66 -15.06
C LYS A 98 3.57 -19.49 -14.37
N PRO A 99 3.39 -18.24 -14.83
CA PRO A 99 3.91 -17.10 -14.09
C PRO A 99 3.25 -17.07 -12.71
N GLY A 100 4.01 -16.72 -11.67
CA GLY A 100 3.45 -16.48 -10.35
C GLY A 100 2.26 -15.51 -10.46
N GLY A 101 1.13 -15.87 -9.84
CA GLY A 101 -0.07 -15.04 -9.88
C GLY A 101 0.20 -13.62 -9.36
N PRO A 102 -0.67 -12.64 -9.67
CA PRO A 102 -0.51 -11.30 -9.13
C PRO A 102 -0.47 -11.35 -7.58
N PRO A 103 0.31 -10.45 -6.93
CA PRO A 103 0.34 -10.36 -5.48
C PRO A 103 -1.08 -10.29 -4.91
N LEU A 104 -1.29 -10.93 -3.75
CA LEU A 104 -2.58 -11.00 -3.07
C LEU A 104 -3.68 -11.80 -3.82
N SER A 105 -3.32 -12.63 -4.80
CA SER A 105 -4.20 -13.68 -5.32
C SER A 105 -4.10 -14.96 -4.47
N MET A 106 -5.14 -15.81 -4.47
CA MET A 106 -5.13 -17.08 -3.73
C MET A 106 -3.91 -17.95 -4.09
N GLY A 107 -3.61 -18.08 -5.40
CA GLY A 107 -2.45 -18.84 -5.86
C GLY A 107 -1.13 -18.27 -5.35
N TRP A 108 -0.99 -16.95 -5.34
CA TRP A 108 0.19 -16.29 -4.78
C TRP A 108 0.31 -16.48 -3.26
N CYS A 109 -0.79 -16.36 -2.51
CA CYS A 109 -0.80 -16.57 -1.05
C CYS A 109 -0.35 -17.98 -0.68
N ILE A 110 -0.93 -19.00 -1.32
CA ILE A 110 -0.62 -20.40 -1.04
C ILE A 110 0.82 -20.73 -1.43
N GLU A 111 1.31 -20.21 -2.55
CA GLU A 111 2.69 -20.45 -2.96
C GLU A 111 3.69 -19.82 -1.97
N CYS A 112 3.46 -18.57 -1.57
CA CYS A 112 4.27 -17.93 -0.55
C CYS A 112 4.24 -18.71 0.78
N HIS A 113 3.07 -19.18 1.22
CA HIS A 113 2.95 -19.99 2.43
C HIS A 113 3.73 -21.30 2.33
N ARG A 114 3.70 -21.98 1.17
CA ARG A 114 4.50 -23.19 0.92
C ARG A 114 5.99 -22.91 0.98
N GLU A 115 6.45 -21.84 0.34
CA GLU A 115 7.86 -21.42 0.39
C GLU A 115 8.31 -21.11 1.81
N GLN A 116 7.49 -20.38 2.59
CA GLN A 116 7.79 -20.10 3.99
C GLN A 116 7.83 -21.38 4.83
N ASN A 117 6.94 -22.34 4.57
CA ASN A 117 6.94 -23.64 5.24
C ASN A 117 8.17 -24.48 4.89
N ALA A 118 8.61 -24.46 3.63
CA ALA A 118 9.88 -25.07 3.22
C ALA A 118 11.09 -24.42 3.92
N ALA A 119 10.99 -23.12 4.26
CA ALA A 119 11.97 -22.40 5.08
C ALA A 119 11.77 -22.58 6.60
N GLY A 120 10.96 -23.56 7.04
CA GLY A 120 10.75 -23.90 8.44
C GLY A 120 9.77 -23.00 9.20
N LYS A 121 8.98 -22.17 8.51
CA LYS A 121 7.85 -21.43 9.11
C LYS A 121 6.60 -22.30 9.18
N GLN A 122 5.57 -21.77 9.83
CA GLN A 122 4.27 -22.44 10.01
C GLN A 122 3.16 -21.51 9.52
N ALA A 123 3.10 -21.33 8.20
CA ALA A 123 2.05 -20.62 7.51
C ALA A 123 0.88 -21.57 7.20
N PRO A 124 -0.36 -21.17 7.51
CA PRO A 124 -1.53 -22.03 7.32
C PRO A 124 -1.82 -22.26 5.83
N LEU A 125 -2.10 -23.51 5.46
CA LEU A 125 -2.49 -23.91 4.10
C LEU A 125 -3.92 -24.45 4.04
N ASP A 126 -4.59 -24.49 5.20
CA ASP A 126 -5.96 -24.96 5.33
C ASP A 126 -6.97 -23.91 4.84
N CYS A 127 -7.99 -24.37 4.12
CA CYS A 127 -8.97 -23.52 3.46
C CYS A 127 -9.76 -22.66 4.45
N VAL A 128 -10.21 -23.23 5.58
CA VAL A 128 -11.11 -22.55 6.53
C VAL A 128 -10.37 -21.57 7.43
N THR A 129 -9.05 -21.72 7.55
CA THR A 129 -8.20 -20.74 8.22
C THR A 129 -8.24 -19.38 7.49
N CYS A 130 -8.35 -19.41 6.16
CA CYS A 130 -8.39 -18.21 5.33
C CYS A 130 -9.82 -17.79 4.97
N HIS A 131 -10.74 -18.76 4.81
CA HIS A 131 -12.09 -18.53 4.31
C HIS A 131 -13.17 -18.83 5.33
N HIS A 132 -13.87 -17.79 5.80
CA HIS A 132 -15.01 -17.87 6.70
C HIS A 132 -15.93 -16.65 6.56
#